data_AF-A0A1Q7KL66-F1
#
_entry.id   AF-A0A1Q7KL66-F1
#
_cell.length_a   1.000
_cell.length_b   1.000
_cell.length_c   1.000
_cell.angle_alpha   90.00
_cell.angle_beta   90.00
_cell.angle_gamma   90.00
#
_symmetry.space_group_name_H-M   'P 1'
#
loop_
_entity.id
_entity.type
_entity.pdbx_description
1 polymer ?
#
loop_
_entity_poly.entity_id
_entity_poly.type
_entity_poly.pdbx_seq_one_letter_code
_entity_poly.pdbx_strand_id
1 'polypeptide(L)'
;MQDAVTNAAQTQQWSFILSQLFEWVMAGLAWIVPFQARVFGFVLQGQTFWSLAGTGILLLVPAAVFIAGIWGTMVALYTIPFRLGRSVTLLQSVALAWWDALRMVWFYWAGLVRFLIVLVGWVWGLLKTAVQLVWGTLKGAVTSPLAVLDATSRRPGVPWPAFFMLVFWSMIEATIFTFTLKPTASELLGELTGYDVNGFAFITLLWLFLWVLVAGSFACIQVLNEAFKSKKYGQIVSMVAIEIAVAMFEVLFLYRELVDAMTPWLAQQGVQLTALETIGLAFFAWVGVRGMTWFLFGRFGAPALIALLGRQAFVVEGAGSHGPAPQMADYWKGPIAALKAEREWFRKEGREVFELASLPVLQVVAAGLNFLFVVFTGRGHFTLPFKSIDEVMAATHFPARVSGEVAR
;
A
#
# COMPACT_ATOMS: atom_id res chain seq x y z
N MET A 1 -24.83 44.32 66.26
CA MET A 1 -25.66 43.20 65.76
C MET A 1 -26.45 43.59 64.51
N GLN A 2 -27.05 44.78 64.45
CA GLN A 2 -27.78 45.27 63.27
C GLN A 2 -26.91 45.37 61.99
N ASP A 3 -25.64 45.78 62.12
CA ASP A 3 -24.70 45.85 60.98
C ASP A 3 -24.25 44.48 60.45
N ALA A 4 -24.27 43.43 61.29
CA ALA A 4 -23.91 42.08 60.87
C ALA A 4 -25.06 41.40 60.10
N VAL A 5 -26.30 41.66 60.51
CA VAL A 5 -27.51 41.11 59.87
C VAL A 5 -27.77 41.78 58.51
N THR A 6 -27.54 43.09 58.40
CA THR A 6 -27.65 43.84 57.13
C THR A 6 -26.59 43.40 56.11
N ASN A 7 -25.34 43.21 56.54
CA ASN A 7 -24.29 42.69 55.66
C ASN A 7 -24.58 41.26 55.15
N ALA A 8 -25.12 40.38 56.00
CA ALA A 8 -25.49 39.01 55.62
C ALA A 8 -26.65 38.97 54.62
N ALA A 9 -27.69 39.81 54.82
CA ALA A 9 -28.81 39.93 53.90
C ALA A 9 -28.37 40.50 52.53
N GLN A 10 -27.46 41.48 52.53
CA GLN A 10 -26.92 42.08 51.31
C GLN A 10 -26.05 41.08 50.53
N THR A 11 -25.23 40.26 51.20
CA THR A 11 -24.44 39.20 50.53
C THR A 11 -25.32 38.11 49.93
N GLN A 12 -26.42 37.73 50.58
CA GLN A 12 -27.40 36.78 50.02
C GLN A 12 -28.15 37.34 48.81
N GLN A 13 -28.48 38.64 48.82
CA GLN A 13 -29.08 39.30 47.66
C GLN A 13 -28.11 39.37 46.48
N TRP A 14 -26.84 39.70 46.72
CA TRP A 14 -25.81 39.71 45.67
C TRP A 14 -25.55 38.32 45.10
N SER A 15 -25.49 37.28 45.94
CA SER A 15 -25.30 35.91 45.46
C SER A 15 -26.48 35.46 44.60
N PHE A 16 -27.72 35.79 44.98
CA PHE A 16 -28.91 35.51 44.19
C PHE A 16 -28.92 36.25 42.83
N ILE A 17 -28.57 37.54 42.83
CA ILE A 17 -28.50 38.32 41.58
C ILE A 17 -27.42 37.78 40.65
N LEU A 18 -26.24 37.43 41.20
CA LEU A 18 -25.14 36.87 40.42
C LEU A 18 -25.46 35.47 39.89
N SER A 19 -26.12 34.61 40.67
CA SER A 19 -26.54 33.29 40.20
C SER A 19 -27.59 33.41 39.10
N GLN A 20 -28.55 34.33 39.24
CA GLN A 20 -29.57 34.56 38.22
C GLN A 20 -28.95 35.10 36.92
N LEU A 21 -28.06 36.08 37.00
CA LEU A 21 -27.35 36.59 35.82
C LEU A 21 -26.51 35.51 35.14
N PHE A 22 -25.82 34.69 35.93
CA PHE A 22 -25.04 33.58 35.42
C PHE A 22 -25.93 32.54 34.72
N GLU A 23 -27.05 32.16 35.31
CA GLU A 23 -28.03 31.25 34.70
C GLU A 23 -28.58 31.80 33.39
N TRP A 24 -28.85 33.11 33.30
CA TRP A 24 -29.36 33.73 32.07
C TRP A 24 -28.33 33.72 30.94
N VAL A 25 -27.07 34.05 31.25
CA VAL A 25 -25.97 33.97 30.29
C VAL A 25 -25.73 32.53 29.86
N MET A 26 -25.69 31.60 30.81
CA MET A 26 -25.48 30.19 30.53
C MET A 26 -26.65 29.58 29.76
N ALA A 27 -27.90 29.98 30.00
CA ALA A 27 -29.06 29.50 29.26
C ALA A 27 -28.94 29.83 27.76
N GLY A 28 -28.44 31.02 27.42
CA GLY A 28 -28.21 31.43 26.03
C GLY A 28 -27.04 30.70 25.35
N LEU A 29 -26.12 30.09 26.09
CA LEU A 29 -25.03 29.25 25.55
C LEU A 29 -25.32 27.75 25.62
N ALA A 30 -26.09 27.31 26.62
CA ALA A 30 -26.29 25.91 26.96
C ALA A 30 -26.98 25.13 25.86
N TRP A 31 -27.85 25.76 25.07
CA TRP A 31 -28.54 25.11 23.94
C TRP A 31 -27.59 24.77 22.78
N ILE A 32 -26.43 25.43 22.68
CA ILE A 32 -25.45 25.17 21.62
C ILE A 32 -24.81 23.78 21.81
N VAL A 33 -24.67 23.32 23.05
CA VAL A 33 -24.06 22.01 23.39
C VAL A 33 -24.88 20.80 22.90
N PRO A 34 -26.19 20.69 23.13
CA PRO A 34 -26.99 19.63 22.53
C PRO A 34 -27.14 19.82 21.01
N PHE A 35 -27.10 21.07 20.51
CA PHE A 35 -27.14 21.34 19.08
C PHE A 35 -25.88 20.82 18.35
N GLN A 36 -24.67 21.11 18.85
CA GLN A 36 -23.42 20.57 18.29
C GLN A 36 -23.42 19.04 18.30
N ALA A 37 -23.96 18.41 19.34
CA ALA A 37 -24.01 16.96 19.45
C ALA A 37 -24.92 16.35 18.37
N ARG A 38 -26.04 16.99 18.04
CA ARG A 38 -26.90 16.55 16.92
C ARG A 38 -26.21 16.74 15.57
N VAL A 39 -25.55 17.87 15.36
CA VAL A 39 -24.87 18.16 14.09
C VAL A 39 -23.72 17.17 13.85
N PHE A 40 -22.82 16.99 14.82
CA PHE A 40 -21.74 16.01 14.69
C PHE A 40 -22.24 14.57 14.69
N GLY A 41 -23.29 14.28 15.47
CA GLY A 41 -23.97 12.99 15.47
C GLY A 41 -24.48 12.62 14.07
N PHE A 42 -25.11 13.57 13.36
CA PHE A 42 -25.55 13.38 11.98
C PHE A 42 -24.37 13.17 11.01
N VAL A 43 -23.30 13.96 11.13
CA VAL A 43 -22.12 13.85 10.23
C VAL A 43 -21.42 12.49 10.40
N LEU A 44 -21.34 11.99 11.64
CA LEU A 44 -20.67 10.74 12.00
C LEU A 44 -21.61 9.52 11.97
N GLN A 45 -22.84 9.68 11.48
CA GLN A 45 -23.80 8.59 11.37
C GLN A 45 -23.55 7.78 10.10
N GLY A 46 -22.65 6.80 10.16
CA GLY A 46 -22.38 5.88 9.05
C GLY A 46 -22.53 4.42 9.46
N GLN A 47 -23.40 3.66 8.78
CA GLN A 47 -23.54 2.21 8.98
C GLN A 47 -22.47 1.39 8.27
N THR A 48 -21.77 2.01 7.31
CA THR A 48 -20.72 1.40 6.51
C THR A 48 -19.52 2.34 6.47
N PHE A 49 -18.31 1.78 6.43
CA PHE A 49 -17.06 2.55 6.36
C PHE A 49 -17.09 3.64 5.28
N TRP A 50 -17.58 3.32 4.07
CA TRP A 50 -17.67 4.28 2.96
C TRP A 50 -18.67 5.42 3.20
N SER A 51 -19.78 5.13 3.86
CA SER A 51 -20.77 6.12 4.24
C SER A 51 -20.17 7.10 5.26
N LEU A 52 -19.51 6.57 6.30
CA LEU A 52 -18.84 7.36 7.33
C LEU A 52 -17.67 8.20 6.76
N ALA A 53 -16.84 7.61 5.89
CA ALA A 53 -15.73 8.30 5.26
C ALA A 53 -16.23 9.41 4.32
N GLY A 54 -17.28 9.15 3.55
CA GLY A 54 -17.89 10.12 2.64
C GLY A 54 -18.50 11.32 3.38
N THR A 55 -19.36 11.06 4.38
CA THR A 55 -19.96 12.15 5.18
C THR A 55 -18.93 12.87 6.03
N GLY A 56 -17.96 12.14 6.60
CA GLY A 56 -16.85 12.71 7.36
C GLY A 56 -16.01 13.68 6.52
N ILE A 57 -15.52 13.24 5.36
CA ILE A 57 -14.73 14.11 4.49
C ILE A 57 -15.57 15.28 4.00
N LEU A 58 -16.82 15.07 3.58
CA LEU A 58 -17.60 16.13 2.94
C LEU A 58 -18.15 17.19 3.91
N LEU A 59 -18.48 16.80 5.15
CA LEU A 59 -19.26 17.65 6.06
C LEU A 59 -18.57 17.96 7.40
N LEU A 60 -17.54 17.23 7.83
CA LEU A 60 -16.96 17.43 9.16
C LEU A 60 -16.37 18.83 9.34
N VAL A 61 -15.52 19.26 8.39
CA VAL A 61 -14.85 20.57 8.46
C VAL A 61 -15.85 21.72 8.28
N PRO A 62 -16.79 21.68 7.31
CA PRO A 62 -17.89 22.65 7.24
C PRO A 62 -18.76 22.72 8.50
N ALA A 63 -19.12 21.57 9.08
CA ALA A 63 -19.93 21.50 10.30
C ALA A 63 -19.19 22.12 11.50
N ALA A 64 -17.88 21.86 11.63
CA ALA A 64 -17.06 22.45 12.68
C ALA A 64 -17.03 23.98 12.59
N VAL A 65 -16.87 24.55 11.39
CA VAL A 65 -16.88 26.00 11.19
C VAL A 65 -18.26 26.60 11.42
N PHE A 66 -19.32 25.91 11.03
CA PHE A 66 -20.67 26.34 11.31
C PHE A 66 -20.93 26.46 12.83
N ILE A 67 -20.49 25.46 13.60
CA ILE A 67 -20.62 25.47 15.07
C ILE A 67 -19.72 26.55 15.67
N ALA A 68 -18.49 26.71 15.19
CA ALA A 68 -17.58 27.78 15.63
C ALA A 68 -18.16 29.17 15.33
N GLY A 69 -18.81 29.33 14.18
CA GLY A 69 -19.55 30.54 13.80
C GLY A 69 -20.65 30.85 14.81
N ILE A 70 -21.50 29.88 15.14
CA ILE A 70 -22.58 30.03 16.13
C ILE A 70 -22.04 30.46 17.49
N TRP A 71 -21.03 29.76 18.02
CA TRP A 71 -20.34 30.12 19.26
C TRP A 71 -19.78 31.55 19.20
N GLY A 72 -19.07 31.87 18.12
CA GLY A 72 -18.48 33.19 17.90
C GLY A 72 -19.53 34.30 17.88
N THR A 73 -20.63 34.12 17.16
CA THR A 73 -21.76 35.08 17.17
C THR A 73 -22.35 35.26 18.54
N MET A 74 -22.61 34.17 19.27
CA MET A 74 -23.32 34.25 20.55
C MET A 74 -22.46 34.94 21.61
N VAL A 75 -21.17 34.62 21.66
CA VAL A 75 -20.23 35.32 22.54
C VAL A 75 -20.06 36.78 22.10
N ALA A 76 -19.98 37.06 20.80
CA ALA A 76 -19.87 38.43 20.30
C ALA A 76 -21.09 39.29 20.69
N LEU A 77 -22.31 38.74 20.66
CA LEU A 77 -23.53 39.41 21.11
C LEU A 77 -23.44 39.84 22.59
N TYR A 78 -22.92 38.99 23.46
CA TYR A 78 -22.71 39.33 24.87
C TYR A 78 -21.68 40.45 25.10
N THR A 79 -20.79 40.70 24.13
CA THR A 79 -19.82 41.80 24.22
C THR A 79 -20.36 43.15 23.75
N ILE A 80 -21.55 43.20 23.13
CA ILE A 80 -22.14 44.45 22.57
C ILE A 80 -22.36 45.54 23.63
N PRO A 81 -22.93 45.26 24.83
CA PRO A 81 -23.16 46.29 25.84
C PRO A 81 -21.86 46.96 26.32
N PHE A 82 -20.75 46.23 26.27
CA PHE A 82 -19.42 46.73 26.66
C PHE A 82 -18.71 47.50 25.54
N ARG A 83 -19.27 47.51 24.31
CA ARG A 83 -18.63 48.03 23.08
C ARG A 83 -19.54 48.99 22.30
N LEU A 84 -20.43 49.72 22.97
CA LEU A 84 -21.50 50.55 22.38
C LEU A 84 -21.03 51.52 21.26
N GLY A 85 -19.81 52.06 21.34
CA GLY A 85 -19.25 52.95 20.30
C GLY A 85 -18.73 52.28 19.03
N ARG A 86 -18.58 50.94 19.01
CA ARG A 86 -18.10 50.12 17.87
C ARG A 86 -19.02 48.94 17.55
N SER A 87 -20.25 48.96 18.07
CA SER A 87 -21.23 47.89 17.90
C SER A 87 -21.56 47.63 16.43
N VAL A 88 -21.69 48.68 15.62
CA VAL A 88 -21.95 48.59 14.17
C VAL A 88 -20.79 47.89 13.44
N THR A 89 -19.54 48.26 13.74
CA THR A 89 -18.35 47.64 13.13
C THR A 89 -18.21 46.17 13.54
N LEU A 90 -18.62 45.82 14.76
CA LEU A 90 -18.63 44.44 15.23
C LEU A 90 -19.70 43.62 14.50
N LEU A 91 -20.92 44.13 14.35
CA LEU A 91 -21.97 43.47 13.57
C LEU A 91 -21.57 43.26 12.11
N GLN A 92 -20.94 44.26 11.50
CA GLN A 92 -20.40 44.16 10.13
C GLN A 92 -19.31 43.10 10.04
N SER A 93 -18.39 43.05 11.00
CA SER A 93 -17.31 42.03 11.02
C SER A 93 -17.86 40.61 11.19
N VAL A 94 -18.91 40.44 11.98
CA VAL A 94 -19.60 39.15 12.17
C VAL A 94 -20.31 38.73 10.88
N ALA A 95 -21.01 39.66 10.21
CA ALA A 95 -21.67 39.38 8.93
C ALA A 95 -20.65 39.00 7.84
N LEU A 96 -19.52 39.72 7.77
CA LEU A 96 -18.42 39.42 6.85
C LEU A 96 -17.78 38.06 7.18
N ALA A 97 -17.61 37.70 8.46
CA ALA A 97 -17.09 36.40 8.86
C ALA A 97 -18.02 35.25 8.43
N TRP A 98 -19.34 35.42 8.54
CA TRP A 98 -20.32 34.45 8.01
C TRP A 98 -20.26 34.34 6.50
N TRP A 99 -20.11 35.45 5.80
CA TRP A 99 -19.94 35.46 4.35
C TRP A 99 -18.64 34.77 3.91
N ASP A 100 -17.53 35.03 4.60
CA ASP A 100 -16.25 34.37 4.37
C ASP A 100 -16.34 32.86 4.65
N ALA A 101 -16.97 32.45 5.74
CA ALA A 101 -17.18 31.05 6.06
C ALA A 101 -17.99 30.33 4.98
N LEU A 102 -19.09 30.92 4.50
CA LEU A 102 -19.88 30.35 3.42
C LEU A 102 -19.05 30.18 2.15
N ARG A 103 -18.29 31.21 1.76
CA ARG A 103 -17.43 31.15 0.56
C ARG A 103 -16.31 30.12 0.70
N MET A 104 -15.68 30.01 1.88
CA MET A 104 -14.63 29.03 2.09
C MET A 104 -15.18 27.59 2.12
N VAL A 105 -16.36 27.37 2.69
CA VAL A 105 -17.04 26.07 2.63
C VAL A 105 -17.38 25.68 1.19
N TRP A 106 -17.80 26.66 0.37
CA TRP A 106 -17.99 26.41 -1.05
C TRP A 106 -16.68 26.05 -1.77
N PHE A 107 -15.59 26.79 -1.52
CA PHE A 107 -14.28 26.47 -2.08
C PHE A 107 -13.73 25.12 -1.58
N TYR A 108 -14.10 24.70 -0.38
CA TYR A 108 -13.79 23.37 0.12
C TYR A 108 -14.40 22.28 -0.74
N TRP A 109 -15.70 22.35 -1.05
CA TRP A 109 -16.34 21.38 -1.94
C TRP A 109 -15.80 21.44 -3.36
N ALA A 110 -15.59 22.64 -3.91
CA ALA A 110 -15.00 22.80 -5.24
C ALA A 110 -13.57 22.25 -5.32
N GLY A 111 -12.76 22.49 -4.27
CA GLY A 111 -11.41 21.95 -4.12
C GLY A 111 -11.41 20.42 -4.01
N LEU A 112 -12.36 19.86 -3.26
CA LEU A 112 -12.54 18.42 -3.12
C LEU A 112 -12.89 17.76 -4.47
N VAL A 113 -13.82 18.34 -5.24
CA VAL A 113 -14.17 17.85 -6.58
C VAL A 113 -12.97 17.90 -7.51
N ARG A 114 -12.22 19.01 -7.53
CA ARG A 114 -10.99 19.14 -8.33
C ARG A 114 -9.95 18.09 -7.93
N PHE A 115 -9.74 17.88 -6.63
CA PHE A 115 -8.86 16.84 -6.11
C PHE A 115 -9.28 15.44 -6.58
N LEU A 116 -10.57 15.12 -6.50
CA LEU A 116 -11.10 13.82 -6.96
C LEU A 116 -10.88 13.61 -8.46
N ILE A 117 -11.11 14.62 -9.30
CA ILE A 117 -10.86 14.55 -10.75
C ILE A 117 -9.38 14.27 -11.02
N VAL A 118 -8.48 15.01 -10.34
CA VAL A 118 -7.03 14.82 -10.47
C VAL A 118 -6.62 13.41 -10.01
N LEU A 119 -7.16 12.94 -8.88
CA LEU A 119 -6.88 11.61 -8.34
C LEU A 119 -7.31 10.50 -9.30
N VAL A 120 -8.51 10.61 -9.89
CA VAL A 120 -8.98 9.65 -10.91
C VAL A 120 -8.07 9.68 -12.15
N GLY A 121 -7.70 10.88 -12.62
CA GLY A 121 -6.76 11.03 -13.73
C GLY A 121 -5.41 10.39 -13.45
N TRP A 122 -4.94 10.50 -12.21
CA TRP A 122 -3.71 9.88 -11.72
C TRP A 122 -3.79 8.36 -11.63
N VAL A 123 -4.87 7.81 -11.08
CA VAL A 123 -5.10 6.36 -11.03
C VAL A 123 -5.16 5.80 -12.45
N TRP A 124 -5.82 6.51 -13.37
CA TRP A 124 -5.85 6.14 -14.78
C TRP A 124 -4.47 6.22 -15.43
N GLY A 125 -3.69 7.26 -15.12
CA GLY A 125 -2.31 7.42 -15.58
C GLY A 125 -1.42 6.28 -15.10
N LEU A 126 -1.46 5.96 -13.80
CA LEU A 126 -0.73 4.83 -13.22
C LEU A 126 -1.18 3.49 -13.81
N LEU A 127 -2.49 3.28 -13.99
CA LEU A 127 -3.01 2.08 -14.63
C LEU A 127 -2.50 1.98 -16.08
N LYS A 128 -2.55 3.06 -16.84
CA LYS A 128 -2.05 3.11 -18.22
C LYS A 128 -0.55 2.83 -18.26
N THR A 129 0.24 3.45 -17.39
CA THR A 129 1.69 3.20 -17.30
C THR A 129 1.98 1.78 -16.86
N ALA A 130 1.25 1.22 -15.89
CA ALA A 130 1.39 -0.17 -15.48
C ALA A 130 1.03 -1.14 -16.61
N VAL A 131 -0.06 -0.88 -17.34
CA VAL A 131 -0.44 -1.66 -18.53
C VAL A 131 0.61 -1.51 -19.62
N GLN A 132 1.16 -0.31 -19.86
CA GLN A 132 2.24 -0.09 -20.83
C GLN A 132 3.54 -0.74 -20.40
N LEU A 133 3.84 -0.78 -19.10
CA LEU A 133 5.01 -1.46 -18.55
C LEU A 133 4.85 -2.97 -18.67
N VAL A 134 3.70 -3.52 -18.28
CA VAL A 134 3.38 -4.95 -18.43
C VAL A 134 3.34 -5.33 -19.91
N TRP A 135 2.74 -4.53 -20.77
CA TRP A 135 2.74 -4.77 -22.20
C TRP A 135 4.13 -4.59 -22.81
N GLY A 136 4.93 -3.65 -22.31
CA GLY A 136 6.31 -3.41 -22.71
C GLY A 136 7.25 -4.50 -22.23
N THR A 137 7.03 -5.09 -21.06
CA THR A 137 7.76 -6.25 -20.54
C THR A 137 7.26 -7.54 -21.14
N LEU A 138 5.99 -7.65 -21.54
CA LEU A 138 5.46 -8.81 -22.26
C LEU A 138 5.92 -8.79 -23.71
N LYS A 139 5.78 -7.65 -24.39
CA LYS A 139 6.34 -7.41 -25.72
C LYS A 139 7.86 -7.53 -25.66
N GLY A 140 8.51 -6.98 -24.64
CA GLY A 140 9.93 -7.21 -24.34
C GLY A 140 10.25 -8.68 -24.03
N ALA A 141 9.40 -9.44 -23.35
CA ALA A 141 9.62 -10.87 -23.12
C ALA A 141 9.34 -11.72 -24.35
N VAL A 142 8.69 -11.17 -25.38
CA VAL A 142 8.41 -11.82 -26.67
C VAL A 142 9.39 -11.35 -27.77
N THR A 143 9.80 -10.08 -27.76
CA THR A 143 10.73 -9.46 -28.71
C THR A 143 12.16 -9.34 -28.18
N SER A 144 12.41 -9.30 -26.87
CA SER A 144 13.76 -9.42 -26.29
C SER A 144 14.32 -10.84 -26.37
N PRO A 145 13.56 -11.95 -26.39
CA PRO A 145 14.11 -13.20 -26.91
C PRO A 145 14.73 -12.93 -28.27
N LEU A 146 14.07 -12.23 -29.20
CA LEU A 146 14.61 -11.97 -30.55
C LEU A 146 15.73 -10.91 -30.59
N ALA A 147 15.70 -9.85 -29.79
CA ALA A 147 16.73 -8.79 -29.77
C ALA A 147 17.94 -9.14 -28.88
N VAL A 148 17.72 -9.88 -27.79
CA VAL A 148 18.76 -10.55 -27.00
C VAL A 148 19.26 -11.78 -27.75
N LEU A 149 18.44 -12.47 -28.58
CA LEU A 149 18.94 -13.42 -29.57
C LEU A 149 19.80 -12.68 -30.60
N ASP A 150 19.52 -11.47 -31.06
CA ASP A 150 20.42 -10.83 -32.04
C ASP A 150 21.75 -10.36 -31.41
N ALA A 151 21.71 -9.82 -30.19
CA ALA A 151 22.90 -9.39 -29.45
C ALA A 151 23.69 -10.54 -28.78
N THR A 152 23.01 -11.65 -28.44
CA THR A 152 23.58 -12.83 -27.77
C THR A 152 23.71 -14.04 -28.70
N SER A 153 23.12 -14.06 -29.91
CA SER A 153 23.41 -15.05 -30.97
C SER A 153 24.83 -14.87 -31.52
N ARG A 154 25.49 -13.76 -31.20
CA ARG A 154 26.95 -13.62 -31.37
C ARG A 154 27.76 -14.26 -30.25
N ARG A 155 27.11 -14.85 -29.23
CA ARG A 155 27.72 -15.73 -28.21
C ARG A 155 27.03 -17.10 -28.23
N PRO A 156 27.60 -18.10 -28.92
CA PRO A 156 26.99 -19.42 -28.98
C PRO A 156 27.01 -20.05 -27.58
N GLY A 157 25.85 -20.45 -27.04
CA GLY A 157 25.83 -21.43 -25.95
C GLY A 157 24.71 -21.40 -24.91
N VAL A 158 23.86 -20.37 -24.79
CA VAL A 158 22.87 -20.31 -23.68
C VAL A 158 21.42 -20.39 -24.20
N PRO A 159 20.69 -21.50 -23.99
CA PRO A 159 19.32 -21.68 -24.45
C PRO A 159 18.30 -21.04 -23.48
N TRP A 160 18.24 -19.71 -23.47
CA TRP A 160 17.30 -18.94 -22.65
C TRP A 160 15.83 -19.39 -22.72
N PRO A 161 15.28 -19.77 -23.90
CA PRO A 161 13.91 -20.29 -23.97
C PRO A 161 13.70 -21.55 -23.13
N ALA A 162 14.68 -22.46 -23.11
CA ALA A 162 14.60 -23.69 -22.35
C ALA A 162 14.70 -23.43 -20.84
N PHE A 163 15.49 -22.43 -20.43
CA PHE A 163 15.55 -21.98 -19.04
C PHE A 163 14.19 -21.47 -18.55
N PHE A 164 13.56 -20.54 -19.29
CA PHE A 164 12.25 -20.02 -18.90
C PHE A 164 11.16 -21.10 -18.92
N MET A 165 11.18 -22.00 -19.90
CA MET A 165 10.24 -23.12 -19.93
C MET A 165 10.46 -24.10 -18.78
N LEU A 166 11.70 -24.36 -18.37
CA LEU A 166 12.00 -25.21 -17.21
C LEU A 166 11.50 -24.58 -15.90
N VAL A 167 11.73 -23.28 -15.71
CA VAL A 167 11.22 -22.54 -14.54
C VAL A 167 9.69 -22.53 -14.55
N PHE A 168 9.07 -22.26 -15.70
CA PHE A 168 7.62 -22.28 -15.84
C PHE A 168 7.02 -23.67 -15.59
N TRP A 169 7.65 -24.71 -16.12
CA TRP A 169 7.24 -26.09 -15.90
C TRP A 169 7.37 -26.50 -14.44
N SER A 170 8.47 -26.12 -13.76
CA SER A 170 8.63 -26.38 -12.32
C SER A 170 7.54 -25.69 -11.48
N MET A 171 7.07 -24.50 -11.89
CA MET A 171 5.94 -23.83 -11.24
C MET A 171 4.63 -24.59 -11.45
N ILE A 172 4.41 -25.17 -12.63
CA ILE A 172 3.24 -26.02 -12.91
C ILE A 172 3.28 -27.28 -12.04
N GLU A 173 4.40 -28.01 -12.02
CA GLU A 173 4.55 -29.21 -11.19
C GLU A 173 4.35 -28.89 -9.70
N ALA A 174 4.96 -27.80 -9.20
CA ALA A 174 4.77 -27.36 -7.82
C ALA A 174 3.30 -27.03 -7.51
N THR A 175 2.58 -26.43 -8.46
CA THR A 175 1.15 -26.13 -8.31
C THR A 175 0.33 -27.41 -8.19
N ILE A 176 0.56 -28.38 -9.08
CA ILE A 176 -0.10 -29.69 -9.05
C ILE A 176 0.16 -30.38 -7.71
N PHE A 177 1.42 -30.47 -7.28
CA PHE A 177 1.78 -31.09 -6.01
C PHE A 177 1.23 -30.34 -4.80
N THR A 178 1.14 -29.01 -4.86
CA THR A 178 0.54 -28.24 -3.76
C THR A 178 -0.92 -28.63 -3.58
N PHE A 179 -1.68 -28.81 -4.66
CA PHE A 179 -3.08 -29.21 -4.55
C PHE A 179 -3.26 -30.66 -4.11
N THR A 180 -2.35 -31.55 -4.48
CA THR A 180 -2.43 -32.97 -4.07
C THR A 180 -1.96 -33.19 -2.64
N LEU A 181 -0.89 -32.51 -2.19
CA LEU A 181 -0.37 -32.65 -0.82
C LEU A 181 -1.09 -31.78 0.21
N LYS A 182 -1.84 -30.76 -0.21
CA LYS A 182 -2.48 -29.83 0.74
C LYS A 182 -3.29 -30.54 1.83
N PRO A 183 -4.18 -31.52 1.54
CA PRO A 183 -4.95 -32.20 2.59
C PRO A 183 -4.03 -32.89 3.60
N THR A 184 -3.14 -33.75 3.12
CA THR A 184 -2.19 -34.54 3.92
C THR A 184 -1.26 -33.64 4.75
N ALA A 185 -0.69 -32.60 4.14
CA ALA A 185 0.22 -31.69 4.82
C ALA A 185 -0.48 -30.79 5.84
N SER A 186 -1.76 -30.45 5.61
CA SER A 186 -2.55 -29.67 6.57
C SER A 186 -2.94 -30.47 7.81
N GLU A 187 -3.23 -31.76 7.66
CA GLU A 187 -3.52 -32.68 8.76
C GLU A 187 -2.28 -32.88 9.64
N LEU A 188 -1.13 -33.20 9.03
CA LEU A 188 0.14 -33.39 9.76
C LEU A 188 0.57 -32.12 10.50
N LEU A 189 0.40 -30.94 9.88
CA LEU A 189 0.75 -29.69 10.54
C LEU A 189 -0.24 -29.34 11.66
N GLY A 190 -1.53 -29.64 11.47
CA GLY A 190 -2.57 -29.50 12.49
C GLY A 190 -2.29 -30.38 13.71
N GLU A 191 -1.87 -31.63 13.50
CA GLU A 191 -1.49 -32.57 14.57
C GLU A 191 -0.23 -32.13 15.33
N LEU A 192 0.76 -31.58 14.63
CA LEU A 192 2.03 -31.16 15.23
C LEU A 192 1.96 -29.82 15.97
N THR A 193 1.11 -28.90 15.50
CA THR A 193 1.06 -27.52 16.02
C THR A 193 -0.14 -27.25 16.91
N GLY A 194 -1.21 -28.05 16.83
CA GLY A 194 -2.44 -27.88 17.61
C GLY A 194 -3.25 -26.62 17.27
N TYR A 195 -2.89 -25.91 16.20
CA TYR A 195 -3.55 -24.68 15.74
C TYR A 195 -3.99 -24.78 14.28
N ASP A 196 -5.14 -24.20 13.95
CA ASP A 196 -5.55 -23.98 12.56
C ASP A 196 -4.69 -22.91 11.92
N VAL A 197 -3.75 -23.34 11.07
CA VAL A 197 -2.87 -22.44 10.31
C VAL A 197 -3.69 -21.69 9.25
N ASN A 198 -3.43 -20.40 9.08
CA ASN A 198 -4.07 -19.59 8.04
C ASN A 198 -3.89 -20.26 6.66
N GLY A 199 -5.01 -20.71 6.07
CA GLY A 199 -5.00 -21.51 4.85
C GLY A 199 -4.30 -20.86 3.66
N PHE A 200 -4.32 -19.53 3.56
CA PHE A 200 -3.61 -18.82 2.49
C PHE A 200 -2.08 -18.84 2.69
N ALA A 201 -1.62 -18.62 3.93
CA ALA A 201 -0.19 -18.62 4.25
C ALA A 201 0.41 -20.03 4.09
N PHE A 202 -0.32 -21.06 4.52
CA PHE A 202 0.08 -22.46 4.39
C PHE A 202 0.26 -22.87 2.92
N ILE A 203 -0.74 -22.59 2.07
CA ILE A 203 -0.68 -22.91 0.63
C ILE A 203 0.51 -22.20 -0.04
N THR A 204 0.72 -20.92 0.29
CA THR A 204 1.80 -20.13 -0.30
C THR A 204 3.18 -20.67 0.10
N LEU A 205 3.35 -21.02 1.37
CA LEU A 205 4.62 -21.58 1.87
C LEU A 205 4.89 -22.98 1.30
N LEU A 206 3.87 -23.84 1.28
CA LEU A 206 3.95 -25.18 0.69
C LEU A 206 4.33 -25.10 -0.79
N TRP A 207 3.70 -24.19 -1.54
CA TRP A 207 3.99 -24.00 -2.96
C TRP A 207 5.43 -23.57 -3.21
N LEU A 208 5.94 -22.60 -2.45
CA LEU A 208 7.34 -22.15 -2.57
C LEU A 208 8.33 -23.28 -2.24
N PHE A 209 8.05 -24.05 -1.18
CA PHE A 209 8.89 -25.18 -0.79
C PHE A 209 8.93 -26.25 -1.89
N LEU A 210 7.77 -26.65 -2.41
CA LEU A 210 7.67 -27.65 -3.48
C LEU A 210 8.32 -27.17 -4.78
N TRP A 211 8.18 -25.89 -5.11
CA TRP A 211 8.82 -25.30 -6.28
C TRP A 211 10.34 -25.38 -6.22
N VAL A 212 10.93 -25.01 -5.07
CA VAL A 212 12.38 -25.12 -4.86
C VAL A 212 12.84 -26.57 -4.94
N LEU A 213 12.07 -27.50 -4.36
CA LEU A 213 12.39 -28.93 -4.38
C LEU A 213 12.39 -29.48 -5.81
N VAL A 214 11.34 -29.20 -6.58
CA VAL A 214 11.21 -29.62 -7.98
C VAL A 214 12.32 -29.05 -8.85
N ALA A 215 12.65 -27.76 -8.67
CA ALA A 215 13.76 -27.11 -9.38
C ALA A 215 15.12 -27.69 -8.99
N GLY A 216 15.33 -28.00 -7.71
CA GLY A 216 16.55 -28.64 -7.20
C GLY A 216 16.79 -30.01 -7.81
N SER A 217 15.74 -30.82 -7.97
CA SER A 217 15.81 -32.13 -8.65
C SER A 217 16.32 -32.03 -10.09
N PHE A 218 15.91 -31.01 -10.86
CA PHE A 218 16.46 -30.78 -12.20
C PHE A 218 17.93 -30.33 -12.18
N ALA A 219 18.36 -29.59 -11.16
CA ALA A 219 19.76 -29.23 -10.98
C ALA A 219 20.62 -30.47 -10.69
N CYS A 220 20.10 -31.43 -9.92
CA CYS A 220 20.78 -32.69 -9.63
C CYS A 220 21.02 -33.53 -10.90
N ILE A 221 20.00 -33.71 -11.74
CA ILE A 221 20.13 -34.45 -13.01
C ILE A 221 21.18 -33.80 -13.94
N GLN A 222 21.31 -32.47 -13.91
CA GLN A 222 22.31 -31.74 -14.69
C GLN A 222 23.73 -31.98 -14.20
N VAL A 223 23.97 -31.90 -12.89
CA VAL A 223 25.28 -32.21 -12.31
C VAL A 223 25.65 -33.67 -12.58
N LEU A 224 24.68 -34.58 -12.56
CA LEU A 224 24.89 -35.98 -12.90
C LEU A 224 25.32 -36.16 -14.37
N ASN A 225 24.60 -35.52 -15.31
CA ASN A 225 24.95 -35.56 -16.74
C ASN A 225 26.35 -34.97 -17.00
N GLU A 226 26.70 -33.89 -16.30
CA GLU A 226 28.02 -33.26 -16.41
C GLU A 226 29.13 -34.16 -15.85
N ALA A 227 28.88 -34.86 -14.73
CA ALA A 227 29.80 -35.84 -14.17
C ALA A 227 30.05 -37.02 -15.12
N PHE A 228 29.01 -37.51 -15.81
CA PHE A 228 29.12 -38.53 -16.85
C PHE A 228 29.96 -38.06 -18.05
N LYS A 229 29.72 -36.83 -18.54
CA LYS A 229 30.53 -36.24 -19.63
C LYS A 229 31.99 -36.06 -19.24
N SER A 230 32.24 -35.69 -17.99
CA SER A 230 33.58 -35.44 -17.45
C SER A 230 34.33 -36.72 -17.05
N LYS A 231 33.71 -37.91 -17.19
CA LYS A 231 34.24 -39.23 -16.77
C LYS A 231 34.80 -39.25 -15.33
N LYS A 232 34.25 -38.43 -14.43
CA LYS A 232 34.67 -38.37 -13.02
C LYS A 232 33.92 -39.42 -12.20
N TYR A 233 34.41 -40.67 -12.23
CA TYR A 233 33.73 -41.82 -11.61
C TYR A 233 33.35 -41.62 -10.13
N GLY A 234 34.21 -40.96 -9.33
CA GLY A 234 33.89 -40.67 -7.92
C GLY A 234 32.72 -39.69 -7.73
N GLN A 235 32.60 -38.69 -8.61
CA GLN A 235 31.49 -37.73 -8.58
C GLN A 235 30.19 -38.33 -9.14
N ILE A 236 30.29 -39.25 -10.10
CA ILE A 236 29.13 -39.99 -10.62
C ILE A 236 28.49 -40.82 -9.50
N VAL A 237 29.29 -41.57 -8.74
CA VAL A 237 28.76 -42.43 -7.65
C VAL A 237 28.07 -41.60 -6.57
N SER A 238 28.67 -40.49 -6.12
CA SER A 238 28.04 -39.62 -5.12
C SER A 238 26.77 -38.95 -5.65
N MET A 239 26.77 -38.52 -6.91
CA MET A 239 25.61 -37.85 -7.50
C MET A 239 24.45 -38.81 -7.76
N VAL A 240 24.73 -40.04 -8.18
CA VAL A 240 23.71 -41.10 -8.30
C VAL A 240 23.10 -41.43 -6.94
N ALA A 241 23.90 -41.48 -5.87
CA ALA A 241 23.38 -41.72 -4.52
C ALA A 241 22.44 -40.58 -4.05
N ILE A 242 22.79 -39.33 -4.34
CA ILE A 242 21.93 -38.16 -4.05
C ILE A 242 20.64 -38.23 -4.87
N GLU A 243 20.73 -38.53 -6.16
CA GLU A 243 19.57 -38.65 -7.05
C GLU A 243 18.61 -39.76 -6.58
N ILE A 244 19.13 -40.91 -6.14
CA ILE A 244 18.32 -41.99 -5.58
C ILE A 244 17.61 -41.53 -4.30
N ALA A 245 18.28 -40.76 -3.44
CA ALA A 245 17.67 -40.23 -2.22
C ALA A 245 16.55 -39.23 -2.53
N VAL A 246 16.78 -38.33 -3.50
CA VAL A 246 15.76 -37.36 -3.98
C VAL A 246 14.59 -38.10 -4.64
N ALA A 247 14.87 -39.07 -5.51
CA ALA A 247 13.86 -39.89 -6.17
C ALA A 247 13.01 -40.66 -5.15
N MET A 248 13.63 -41.24 -4.12
CA MET A 248 12.90 -41.91 -3.04
C MET A 248 11.95 -40.95 -2.32
N PHE A 249 12.41 -39.73 -2.00
CA PHE A 249 11.54 -38.73 -1.38
C PHE A 249 10.40 -38.32 -2.31
N GLU A 250 10.69 -37.95 -3.55
CA GLU A 250 9.68 -37.48 -4.51
C GLU A 250 8.66 -38.57 -4.86
N VAL A 251 9.10 -39.82 -4.99
CA VAL A 251 8.21 -40.94 -5.30
C VAL A 251 7.30 -41.25 -4.12
N LEU A 252 7.85 -41.32 -2.89
CA LEU A 252 7.07 -41.71 -1.71
C LEU A 252 6.15 -40.61 -1.18
N PHE A 253 6.54 -39.33 -1.31
CA PHE A 253 5.80 -38.21 -0.73
C PHE A 253 5.04 -37.37 -1.76
N LEU A 254 5.50 -37.28 -3.02
CA LEU A 254 4.86 -36.42 -4.03
C LEU A 254 4.06 -37.24 -5.05
N TYR A 255 4.72 -38.14 -5.77
CA TYR A 255 4.10 -38.89 -6.85
C TYR A 255 3.16 -39.98 -6.32
N ARG A 256 3.42 -40.54 -5.14
CA ARG A 256 2.46 -41.44 -4.49
C ARG A 256 1.14 -40.72 -4.19
N GLU A 257 1.19 -39.56 -3.54
CA GLU A 257 -0.01 -38.78 -3.22
C GLU A 257 -0.75 -38.33 -4.49
N LEU A 258 -0.01 -38.03 -5.57
CA LEU A 258 -0.59 -37.77 -6.89
C LEU A 258 -1.33 -39.01 -7.44
N VAL A 259 -0.72 -40.20 -7.37
CA VAL A 259 -1.34 -41.44 -7.83
C VAL A 259 -2.54 -41.79 -6.95
N ASP A 260 -2.43 -41.67 -5.63
CA ASP A 260 -3.52 -41.91 -4.68
C ASP A 260 -4.71 -40.97 -4.91
N ALA A 261 -4.46 -39.71 -5.28
CA ALA A 261 -5.51 -38.78 -5.71
C ALA A 261 -6.18 -39.19 -7.03
N MET A 262 -5.48 -39.92 -7.91
CA MET A 262 -6.01 -40.44 -9.18
C MET A 262 -6.64 -41.84 -9.07
N THR A 263 -6.37 -42.59 -8.00
CA THR A 263 -6.89 -43.94 -7.76
C THR A 263 -8.42 -44.05 -7.85
N PRO A 264 -9.23 -43.10 -7.34
CA PRO A 264 -10.69 -43.16 -7.49
C PRO A 264 -11.16 -43.18 -8.95
N TRP A 265 -10.42 -42.53 -9.85
CA TRP A 265 -10.70 -42.55 -11.30
C TRP A 265 -10.29 -43.88 -11.95
N LEU A 266 -9.16 -44.47 -11.54
CA LEU A 266 -8.71 -45.79 -12.01
C LEU A 266 -9.64 -46.91 -11.53
N ALA A 267 -10.17 -46.80 -10.32
CA ALA A 267 -11.14 -47.73 -9.77
C ALA A 267 -12.45 -47.76 -10.57
N GLN A 268 -12.88 -46.62 -11.14
CA GLN A 268 -14.04 -46.55 -12.05
C GLN A 268 -13.82 -47.31 -13.36
N GLN A 269 -12.56 -47.53 -13.75
CA GLN A 269 -12.18 -48.29 -14.94
C GLN A 269 -11.90 -49.77 -14.65
N GLY A 270 -12.13 -50.22 -13.39
CA GLY A 270 -11.96 -51.60 -12.98
C GLY A 270 -10.54 -51.99 -12.55
N VAL A 271 -9.63 -51.03 -12.40
CA VAL A 271 -8.25 -51.27 -11.93
C VAL A 271 -8.18 -51.00 -10.42
N GLN A 272 -8.00 -52.06 -9.63
CA GLN A 272 -7.72 -51.94 -8.19
C GLN A 272 -6.22 -52.02 -7.97
N LEU A 273 -5.61 -50.91 -7.56
CA LEU A 273 -4.18 -50.84 -7.27
C LEU A 273 -3.92 -51.27 -5.83
N THR A 274 -3.05 -52.26 -5.67
CA THR A 274 -2.46 -52.67 -4.39
C THR A 274 -1.37 -51.65 -4.01
N ALA A 275 -1.04 -51.51 -2.71
CA ALA A 275 -0.06 -50.51 -2.24
C ALA A 275 1.31 -50.58 -2.97
N LEU A 276 1.76 -51.78 -3.34
CA LEU A 276 3.02 -51.97 -4.09
C LEU A 276 2.88 -51.54 -5.56
N GLU A 277 1.69 -51.69 -6.14
CA GLU A 277 1.36 -51.26 -7.51
C GLU A 277 1.25 -49.73 -7.59
N THR A 278 0.70 -49.08 -6.55
CA THR A 278 0.69 -47.61 -6.42
C THR A 278 2.11 -47.04 -6.40
N ILE A 279 3.00 -47.64 -5.60
CA ILE A 279 4.41 -47.20 -5.53
C ILE A 279 5.13 -47.43 -6.86
N GLY A 280 4.90 -48.58 -7.49
CA GLY A 280 5.44 -48.88 -8.82
C GLY A 280 4.97 -47.87 -9.87
N LEU A 281 3.67 -47.56 -9.91
CA LEU A 281 3.10 -46.58 -10.83
C LEU A 281 3.63 -45.17 -10.56
N ALA A 282 3.76 -44.77 -9.28
CA ALA A 282 4.35 -43.50 -8.88
C ALA A 282 5.82 -43.38 -9.33
N PHE A 283 6.59 -44.46 -9.24
CA PHE A 283 7.97 -44.50 -9.73
C PHE A 283 8.03 -44.34 -11.26
N PHE A 284 7.18 -45.05 -12.01
CA PHE A 284 7.14 -44.91 -13.47
C PHE A 284 6.63 -43.52 -13.91
N ALA A 285 5.66 -42.95 -13.20
CA ALA A 285 5.20 -41.59 -13.43
C ALA A 285 6.32 -40.57 -13.16
N TRP A 286 7.08 -40.74 -12.08
CA TRP A 286 8.25 -39.93 -11.76
C TRP A 286 9.31 -40.02 -12.86
N VAL A 287 9.72 -41.22 -13.25
CA VAL A 287 10.71 -41.43 -14.33
C VAL A 287 10.20 -40.82 -15.65
N GLY A 288 8.92 -41.01 -15.99
CA GLY A 288 8.31 -40.51 -17.22
C GLY A 288 8.28 -38.98 -17.28
N VAL A 289 7.76 -38.33 -16.23
CA VAL A 289 7.67 -36.87 -16.15
C VAL A 289 9.08 -36.27 -16.08
N ARG A 290 9.97 -36.78 -15.23
CA ARG A 290 11.34 -36.28 -15.12
C ARG A 290 12.13 -36.49 -16.39
N GLY A 291 12.05 -37.66 -17.02
CA GLY A 291 12.73 -37.97 -18.28
C GLY A 291 12.23 -37.09 -19.44
N MET A 292 10.93 -36.87 -19.53
CA MET A 292 10.32 -36.01 -20.55
C MET A 292 10.73 -34.54 -20.34
N THR A 293 10.58 -34.01 -19.13
CA THR A 293 10.94 -32.62 -18.81
C THR A 293 12.44 -32.38 -18.96
N TRP A 294 13.25 -33.37 -18.61
CA TRP A 294 14.70 -33.35 -18.84
C TRP A 294 15.05 -33.28 -20.32
N PHE A 295 14.41 -34.09 -21.16
CA PHE A 295 14.67 -34.13 -22.59
C PHE A 295 14.20 -32.86 -23.31
N LEU A 296 13.01 -32.35 -22.95
CA LEU A 296 12.40 -31.18 -23.57
C LEU A 296 13.08 -29.87 -23.13
N PHE A 297 13.39 -29.73 -21.84
CA PHE A 297 13.84 -28.45 -21.26
C PHE A 297 15.13 -28.58 -20.43
N GLY A 298 15.27 -29.65 -19.64
CA GLY A 298 16.40 -29.84 -18.71
C GLY A 298 17.78 -29.81 -19.36
N ARG A 299 17.98 -30.53 -20.48
CA ARG A 299 19.26 -30.60 -21.21
C ARG A 299 19.81 -29.25 -21.68
N PHE A 300 18.94 -28.25 -21.76
CA PHE A 300 19.22 -26.93 -22.29
C PHE A 300 19.09 -25.82 -21.25
N GLY A 301 18.16 -25.95 -20.29
CA GLY A 301 17.84 -24.93 -19.29
C GLY A 301 18.56 -25.11 -17.94
N ALA A 302 18.87 -26.34 -17.53
CA ALA A 302 19.49 -26.61 -16.24
C ALA A 302 20.92 -26.03 -16.06
N PRO A 303 21.79 -25.97 -17.11
CA PRO A 303 23.08 -25.28 -17.00
C PRO A 303 22.94 -23.79 -16.67
N ALA A 304 21.93 -23.12 -17.24
CA ALA A 304 21.65 -21.71 -16.98
C ALA A 304 21.10 -21.48 -15.56
N LEU A 305 20.30 -22.42 -15.03
CA LEU A 305 19.79 -22.41 -13.66
C LEU A 305 20.93 -22.48 -12.64
N ILE A 306 21.88 -23.39 -12.83
CA ILE A 306 23.06 -23.53 -11.95
C ILE A 306 23.97 -22.30 -12.05
N ALA A 307 24.20 -21.75 -13.25
CA ALA A 307 25.03 -20.56 -13.44
C ALA A 307 24.43 -19.31 -12.78
N LEU A 308 23.11 -19.14 -12.85
CA LEU A 308 22.40 -18.04 -12.20
C LEU A 308 22.41 -18.20 -10.66
N LEU A 309 22.15 -19.40 -10.16
CA LEU A 309 22.21 -19.72 -8.73
C LEU A 309 23.63 -19.56 -8.16
N GLY A 310 24.66 -19.90 -8.95
CA GLY A 310 26.07 -19.77 -8.57
C GLY A 310 26.69 -18.40 -8.81
N ARG A 311 25.99 -17.45 -9.45
CA ARG A 311 26.54 -16.17 -9.97
C ARG A 311 27.88 -16.34 -10.72
N GLN A 312 28.11 -17.46 -11.39
CA GLN A 312 29.34 -17.69 -12.14
C GLN A 312 29.16 -17.23 -13.58
N ALA A 313 30.03 -16.32 -14.04
CA ALA A 313 30.07 -15.90 -15.43
C ALA A 313 30.46 -17.11 -16.30
N PHE A 314 29.71 -17.32 -17.38
CA PHE A 314 29.98 -18.39 -18.36
C PHE A 314 31.43 -18.36 -18.84
N VAL A 315 32.23 -19.34 -18.42
CA VAL A 315 33.49 -19.68 -19.07
C VAL A 315 33.26 -21.00 -19.79
N VAL A 316 32.97 -20.91 -21.09
CA VAL A 316 33.13 -22.06 -21.98
C VAL A 316 34.63 -22.19 -22.23
N GLU A 317 35.24 -23.28 -21.76
CA GLU A 317 36.61 -23.64 -22.11
C GLU A 317 36.73 -23.69 -23.65
N GLY A 318 37.50 -22.75 -24.20
CA GLY A 318 37.77 -22.66 -25.64
C GLY A 318 37.43 -21.31 -26.31
N ALA A 319 36.76 -20.38 -25.63
CA ALA A 319 36.53 -19.05 -26.19
C ALA A 319 37.63 -18.06 -25.78
N GLY A 320 38.48 -17.70 -26.74
CA GLY A 320 39.59 -16.75 -26.58
C GLY A 320 39.19 -15.38 -26.04
N SER A 321 40.18 -14.71 -25.47
CA SER A 321 40.07 -13.50 -24.69
C SER A 321 39.81 -12.22 -25.52
N HIS A 322 38.98 -11.36 -24.94
CA HIS A 322 38.85 -9.89 -25.09
C HIS A 322 38.48 -9.27 -26.45
N GLY A 323 37.23 -8.79 -26.52
CA GLY A 323 36.86 -7.54 -27.21
C GLY A 323 36.44 -6.49 -26.17
N PRO A 324 36.50 -5.17 -26.49
CA PRO A 324 36.30 -4.11 -25.51
C PRO A 324 34.92 -4.20 -24.84
N ALA A 325 34.85 -3.78 -23.58
CA ALA A 325 33.65 -3.82 -22.76
C ALA A 325 32.44 -3.26 -23.53
N PRO A 326 31.31 -4.01 -23.62
CA PRO A 326 30.19 -3.61 -24.45
C PRO A 326 29.51 -2.36 -23.88
N GLN A 327 28.75 -1.67 -24.74
CA GLN A 327 27.87 -0.49 -24.53
C GLN A 327 26.81 -0.61 -23.41
N MET A 328 27.02 -1.51 -22.45
CA MET A 328 26.17 -1.75 -21.28
C MET A 328 26.06 -0.50 -20.38
N ALA A 329 27.08 0.36 -20.37
CA ALA A 329 27.09 1.61 -19.60
C ALA A 329 26.06 2.65 -20.10
N ASP A 330 25.67 2.63 -21.39
CA ASP A 330 24.68 3.57 -21.92
C ASP A 330 23.25 3.05 -21.82
N TYR A 331 23.06 1.72 -21.82
CA TYR A 331 21.75 1.09 -21.59
C TYR A 331 21.19 1.38 -20.20
N TRP A 332 22.03 1.50 -19.16
CA TRP A 332 21.57 1.80 -17.79
C TRP A 332 21.38 3.30 -17.51
N LYS A 333 22.01 4.18 -18.29
CA LYS A 333 21.83 5.63 -18.13
C LYS A 333 20.41 6.08 -18.49
N GLY A 334 19.81 5.50 -19.54
CA GLY A 334 18.44 5.81 -19.95
C GLY A 334 17.39 5.51 -18.86
N PRO A 335 17.34 4.28 -18.32
CA PRO A 335 16.46 3.91 -17.20
C PRO A 335 16.75 4.68 -15.92
N ILE A 336 18.02 4.94 -15.58
CA ILE A 336 18.38 5.73 -14.38
C ILE A 336 17.95 7.20 -14.55
N ALA A 337 18.08 7.76 -15.75
CA ALA A 337 17.60 9.11 -16.07
C ALA A 337 16.07 9.17 -16.07
N ALA A 338 15.39 8.15 -16.61
CA ALA A 338 13.93 8.03 -16.56
C ALA A 338 13.42 7.94 -15.12
N LEU A 339 14.06 7.12 -14.26
CA LEU A 339 13.72 7.02 -12.85
C LEU A 339 13.99 8.31 -12.06
N LYS A 340 15.06 9.05 -12.39
CA LYS A 340 15.33 10.36 -11.79
C LYS A 340 14.30 11.41 -12.22
N ALA A 341 13.94 11.42 -13.51
CA ALA A 341 12.90 12.29 -14.05
C ALA A 341 11.53 11.97 -13.42
N GLU A 342 11.22 10.68 -13.25
CA GLU A 342 10.03 10.23 -12.52
C GLU A 342 10.05 10.71 -11.06
N ARG A 343 11.17 10.55 -10.33
CA ARG A 343 11.28 11.00 -8.93
C ARG A 343 11.06 12.50 -8.78
N GLU A 344 11.62 13.29 -9.69
CA GLU A 344 11.49 14.75 -9.67
C GLU A 344 10.06 15.19 -10.06
N TRP A 345 9.46 14.48 -11.02
CA TRP A 345 8.04 14.62 -11.36
C TRP A 345 7.14 14.27 -10.16
N PHE A 346 7.37 13.14 -9.48
CA PHE A 346 6.64 12.72 -8.27
C PHE A 346 6.71 13.76 -7.16
N ARG A 347 7.88 14.40 -6.97
CA ARG A 347 8.04 15.43 -5.94
C ARG A 347 7.30 16.70 -6.27
N LYS A 348 7.30 17.13 -7.54
CA LYS A 348 6.58 18.32 -8.00
C LYS A 348 5.07 18.10 -7.94
N GLU A 349 4.62 16.99 -8.49
CA GLU A 349 3.21 16.63 -8.57
C GLU A 349 2.64 16.28 -7.19
N GLY A 350 3.43 15.63 -6.32
CA GLY A 350 3.06 15.39 -4.92
C GLY A 350 2.87 16.68 -4.13
N ARG A 351 3.64 17.75 -4.44
CA ARG A 351 3.45 19.07 -3.84
C ARG A 351 2.16 19.73 -4.35
N GLU A 352 1.86 19.60 -5.64
CA GLU A 352 0.62 20.11 -6.24
C GLU A 352 -0.62 19.39 -5.67
N VAL A 353 -0.58 18.06 -5.55
CA VAL A 353 -1.67 17.27 -4.94
C VAL A 353 -1.84 17.62 -3.46
N PHE A 354 -0.74 17.77 -2.72
CA PHE A 354 -0.79 18.19 -1.33
C PHE A 354 -1.40 19.59 -1.18
N GLU A 355 -1.04 20.53 -2.06
CA GLU A 355 -1.62 21.88 -2.08
C GLU A 355 -3.11 21.86 -2.43
N LEU A 356 -3.51 21.11 -3.46
CA LEU A 356 -4.91 20.95 -3.83
C LEU A 356 -5.75 20.32 -2.72
N ALA A 357 -5.19 19.41 -1.94
CA ALA A 357 -5.90 18.75 -0.83
C ALA A 357 -5.95 19.61 0.45
N SER A 358 -4.83 20.26 0.81
CA SER A 358 -4.68 20.94 2.09
C SER A 358 -5.21 22.38 2.07
N LEU A 359 -5.06 23.10 0.96
CA LEU A 359 -5.40 24.52 0.86
C LEU A 359 -6.91 24.79 1.10
N PRO A 360 -7.86 24.00 0.58
CA PRO A 360 -9.28 24.19 0.87
C PRO A 360 -9.62 23.90 2.34
N VAL A 361 -8.97 22.93 2.97
CA VAL A 361 -9.16 22.62 4.40
C VAL A 361 -8.67 23.79 5.26
N LEU A 362 -7.47 24.30 4.96
CA LEU A 362 -6.85 25.41 5.70
C LEU A 362 -7.66 26.70 5.58
N GLN A 363 -8.24 26.98 4.40
CA GLN A 363 -9.12 28.12 4.19
C GLN A 363 -10.38 28.07 5.08
N VAL A 364 -11.03 26.91 5.20
CA VAL A 364 -12.20 26.74 6.05
C VAL A 364 -11.82 26.88 7.53
N VAL A 365 -10.73 26.24 7.96
CA VAL A 365 -10.23 26.38 9.34
C VAL A 365 -9.91 27.83 9.69
N ALA A 366 -9.26 28.57 8.80
CA ALA A 366 -8.96 29.98 9.00
C ALA A 366 -10.22 30.86 9.08
N ALA A 367 -11.28 30.54 8.32
CA ALA A 367 -12.57 31.20 8.46
C ALA A 367 -13.21 30.93 9.84
N GLY A 368 -13.09 29.72 10.36
CA GLY A 368 -13.51 29.38 11.72
C GLY A 368 -12.75 30.17 12.78
N LEU A 369 -11.42 30.28 12.63
CA LEU A 369 -10.58 31.08 13.53
C LEU A 369 -10.91 32.58 13.47
N ASN A 370 -11.29 33.11 12.31
CA ASN A 370 -11.71 34.50 12.18
C ASN A 370 -12.89 34.85 13.09
N PHE A 371 -13.82 33.93 13.35
CA PHE A 371 -14.89 34.16 14.34
C PHE A 371 -14.34 34.36 15.76
N LEU A 372 -13.34 33.57 16.15
CA LEU A 372 -12.68 33.72 17.45
C LEU A 372 -11.98 35.09 17.56
N PHE A 373 -11.26 35.50 16.52
CA PHE A 373 -10.57 36.79 16.50
C PHE A 373 -11.52 37.99 16.47
N VAL A 374 -12.68 37.88 15.82
CA VAL A 374 -13.73 38.90 15.85
C VAL A 374 -14.23 39.13 17.27
N VAL A 375 -14.42 38.06 18.06
CA VAL A 375 -14.81 38.17 19.48
C VAL A 375 -13.77 38.97 20.27
N PHE A 376 -12.50 38.56 20.19
CA PHE A 376 -11.45 39.18 21.01
C PHE A 376 -11.07 40.59 20.54
N THR A 377 -10.82 40.76 19.24
CA THR A 377 -10.18 41.97 18.68
C THR A 377 -11.15 42.88 17.91
N GLY A 378 -12.38 42.43 17.64
CA GLY A 378 -13.37 43.19 16.87
C GLY A 378 -13.15 43.18 15.35
N ARG A 379 -12.16 42.42 14.86
CA ARG A 379 -11.87 42.23 13.42
C ARG A 379 -11.31 40.82 13.16
N GLY A 380 -11.47 40.32 11.93
CA GLY A 380 -10.83 39.08 11.50
C GLY A 380 -9.30 39.23 11.45
N HIS A 381 -8.58 38.12 11.69
CA HIS A 381 -7.12 38.10 11.64
C HIS A 381 -6.60 37.71 10.25
N PHE A 382 -7.25 36.73 9.62
CA PHE A 382 -6.87 36.23 8.31
C PHE A 382 -7.64 36.94 7.20
N THR A 383 -6.93 37.35 6.15
CA THR A 383 -7.53 37.84 4.90
C THR A 383 -7.66 36.65 3.94
N LEU A 384 -8.88 36.28 3.60
CA LEU A 384 -9.20 35.12 2.76
C LEU A 384 -9.63 35.58 1.35
N PRO A 385 -9.44 34.78 0.28
CA PRO A 385 -8.88 33.43 0.25
C PRO A 385 -7.34 33.39 0.13
N PHE A 386 -6.71 32.37 0.74
CA PHE A 386 -5.28 32.10 0.54
C PHE A 386 -5.00 31.56 -0.86
N LYS A 387 -3.92 32.03 -1.48
CA LYS A 387 -3.48 31.62 -2.82
C LYS A 387 -2.48 30.46 -2.80
N SER A 388 -1.74 30.28 -1.70
CA SER A 388 -0.79 29.17 -1.53
C SER A 388 -0.59 28.77 -0.07
N ILE A 389 0.02 27.60 0.16
CA ILE A 389 0.41 27.15 1.51
C ILE A 389 1.43 28.09 2.15
N ASP A 390 2.33 28.68 1.35
CA ASP A 390 3.35 29.60 1.85
C ASP A 390 2.70 30.87 2.46
N GLU A 391 1.57 31.31 1.91
CA GLU A 391 0.78 32.44 2.46
C GLU A 391 0.10 32.06 3.79
N VAL A 392 -0.36 30.81 3.94
CA VAL A 392 -0.90 30.31 5.22
C VAL A 392 0.20 30.27 6.27
N MET A 393 1.38 29.74 5.93
CA MET A 393 2.52 29.70 6.84
C MET A 393 2.95 31.10 7.27
N ALA A 394 3.05 32.03 6.32
CA ALA A 394 3.38 33.43 6.62
C ALA A 394 2.33 34.09 7.53
N ALA A 395 1.05 33.79 7.34
CA ALA A 395 -0.04 34.31 8.16
C ALA A 395 -0.12 33.66 9.56
N THR A 396 0.34 32.42 9.73
CA THR A 396 0.38 31.72 11.04
C THR A 396 1.58 32.06 11.92
N HIS A 397 2.60 32.72 11.38
CA HIS A 397 3.67 33.26 12.22
C HIS A 397 3.08 34.36 13.10
N PHE A 398 2.75 34.01 14.35
CA PHE A 398 2.60 34.98 15.41
C PHE A 398 3.87 35.85 15.40
N PRO A 399 3.77 37.17 15.25
CA PRO A 399 4.90 38.02 15.57
C PRO A 399 5.19 37.79 17.04
N ALA A 400 6.18 36.95 17.32
CA ALA A 400 6.83 36.93 18.62
C ALA A 400 7.15 38.38 18.92
N ARG A 401 6.66 38.87 20.06
CA ARG A 401 6.92 40.23 20.54
C ARG A 401 8.33 40.64 20.14
N VAL A 402 8.44 41.69 19.33
CA VAL A 402 9.69 42.47 19.21
C VAL A 402 9.91 43.04 20.61
N SER A 403 10.58 42.24 21.43
CA SER A 403 11.12 42.60 22.71
C SER A 403 12.47 43.24 22.44
N GLY A 404 12.48 44.57 22.45
CA GLY A 404 13.68 45.34 22.73
C GLY A 404 14.48 45.78 21.51
N GLU A 405 14.13 46.94 20.98
CA GLU A 405 15.16 47.95 20.77
C GLU A 405 14.62 49.33 21.20
N VAL A 406 15.29 49.87 22.21
CA VAL A 406 15.12 51.19 22.77
C VAL A 406 15.85 52.19 21.86
N ALA A 407 15.26 53.37 21.70
CA ALA A 407 15.86 54.62 21.23
C ALA A 407 16.25 54.73 19.73
N ARG A 408 15.41 55.44 18.96
CA ARG A 408 15.64 56.86 18.64
C ARG A 408 14.37 57.56 18.17
#